data_AF-F5VFZ1-F1
#
_entry.id   AF-F5VFZ1-F1
#
_cell.length_a   1.000
_cell.length_b   1.000
_cell.length_c   1.000
_cell.angle_alpha   90.00
_cell.angle_beta   90.00
_cell.angle_gamma   90.00
#
_symmetry.space_group_name_H-M   'P 1'
#
loop_
_entity.id
_entity.type
_entity.pdbx_description
1 polymer ?
#
loop_
_entity_poly.entity_id
_entity_poly.type
_entity_poly.pdbx_seq_one_letter_code
_entity_poly.pdbx_strand_id
1 'polypeptide(L)'
;MNENMKNMMNELRTLFPLNFGDRFSGLEVVVLDNHGFKYGRDEQFVETLVSEVKIYYKSSHIYINKIDYVRNWFEFETDESGAVDLENIETIGRIIRIIGRHLTEAVYGI
;
A
#
# COMPACT_ATOMS: atom_id res chain seq x y z
N MET A 1 -3.59 14.53 10.48
CA MET A 1 -2.72 15.05 9.39
C MET A 1 -2.05 13.83 8.83
N ASN A 2 -2.27 13.51 7.56
CA ASN A 2 -1.94 12.21 6.98
C ASN A 2 -0.70 12.33 6.07
N GLU A 3 0.34 12.99 6.59
CA GLU A 3 1.49 13.40 5.77
C GLU A 3 2.36 12.22 5.35
N ASN A 4 2.51 11.13 6.13
CA ASN A 4 3.34 10.01 5.65
C ASN A 4 2.61 9.27 4.52
N MET A 5 1.29 9.08 4.61
CA MET A 5 0.50 8.54 3.49
C MET A 5 0.59 9.43 2.24
N LYS A 6 0.58 10.75 2.42
CA LYS A 6 0.76 11.70 1.32
C LYS A 6 2.15 11.59 0.70
N ASN A 7 3.19 11.50 1.53
CA ASN A 7 4.57 11.34 1.08
C ASN A 7 4.78 10.00 0.36
N MET A 8 4.21 8.92 0.89
CA MET A 8 4.18 7.60 0.26
C MET A 8 3.56 7.66 -1.13
N MET A 9 2.36 8.22 -1.24
CA MET A 9 1.67 8.32 -2.54
C MET A 9 2.42 9.23 -3.53
N ASN A 10 3.03 10.32 -3.06
CA ASN A 10 3.86 11.18 -3.89
C ASN A 10 5.14 10.49 -4.38
N GLU A 11 5.82 9.75 -3.51
CA GLU A 11 7.02 8.98 -3.86
C GLU A 11 6.69 7.89 -4.89
N LEU A 12 5.64 7.11 -4.63
CA LEU A 12 5.17 6.08 -5.56
C LEU A 12 4.79 6.69 -6.91
N ARG A 13 4.07 7.82 -6.93
CA ARG A 13 3.71 8.53 -8.18
C ARG A 13 4.93 9.03 -8.93
N THR A 14 5.98 9.46 -8.22
CA THR A 14 7.21 9.96 -8.84
C THR A 14 8.04 8.83 -9.45
N LEU A 15 8.15 7.68 -8.76
CA LEU A 15 8.94 6.54 -9.21
C LEU A 15 8.22 5.65 -10.22
N PHE A 16 6.88 5.61 -10.16
CA PHE A 16 6.03 4.81 -11.03
C PHE A 16 4.95 5.68 -11.70
N PRO A 17 5.34 6.69 -12.51
CA PRO A 17 4.40 7.66 -13.06
C PRO A 17 3.50 7.08 -14.17
N LEU A 18 3.94 6.00 -14.83
CA LEU A 18 3.23 5.41 -15.95
C LEU A 18 1.90 4.79 -15.47
N ASN A 19 0.80 5.38 -15.92
CA ASN A 19 -0.57 4.97 -15.60
C ASN A 19 -0.82 4.84 -14.07
N PHE A 20 -0.29 5.78 -13.29
CA PHE A 20 -0.55 5.81 -11.85
C PHE A 20 -2.06 6.01 -11.58
N GLY A 21 -2.64 5.12 -10.77
CA GLY A 21 -4.08 5.01 -10.52
C GLY A 21 -4.81 4.00 -11.42
N ASP A 22 -4.13 3.36 -12.38
CA ASP A 22 -4.67 2.27 -13.20
C ASP A 22 -4.17 0.91 -12.69
N ARG A 23 -5.09 0.10 -12.14
CA ARG A 23 -4.80 -1.26 -11.64
C ARG A 23 -4.36 -2.27 -12.70
N PHE A 24 -4.72 -2.09 -13.96
CA PHE A 24 -4.48 -3.07 -15.01
C PHE A 24 -3.18 -2.81 -15.77
N SER A 25 -2.84 -1.54 -15.99
CA SER A 25 -1.72 -1.15 -16.84
C SER A 25 -0.59 -0.41 -16.12
N GLY A 26 -0.80 0.00 -14.87
CA GLY A 26 0.15 0.78 -14.07
C GLY A 26 0.17 0.34 -12.62
N LEU A 27 0.27 1.33 -11.72
CA LEU A 27 0.25 1.15 -10.26
C LEU A 27 -0.98 1.83 -9.66
N GLU A 28 -1.84 1.08 -8.99
CA GLU A 28 -2.86 1.63 -8.08
C GLU A 28 -2.54 1.15 -6.66
N VAL A 29 -2.56 2.08 -5.69
CA VAL A 29 -2.43 1.75 -4.26
C VAL A 29 -3.65 2.28 -3.52
N VAL A 30 -4.28 1.41 -2.73
CA VAL A 30 -5.43 1.75 -1.87
C VAL A 30 -5.05 1.46 -0.43
N VAL A 31 -5.18 2.47 0.43
CA VAL A 31 -4.90 2.34 1.86
C VAL A 31 -6.20 2.49 2.64
N LEU A 32 -6.43 1.57 3.57
CA LEU A 32 -7.60 1.53 4.44
C LEU A 32 -7.15 1.53 5.91
N ASP A 33 -7.86 2.28 6.74
CA ASP A 33 -7.75 2.15 8.18
C ASP A 33 -8.65 1.02 8.71
N ASN A 34 -8.50 0.71 10.00
CA ASN A 34 -9.24 -0.37 10.66
C ASN A 34 -10.76 -0.11 10.78
N HIS A 35 -11.24 1.07 10.41
CA HIS A 35 -12.67 1.39 10.30
C HIS A 35 -13.17 1.27 8.86
N GLY A 36 -12.29 0.94 7.91
CA GLY A 36 -12.59 0.82 6.49
C GLY A 36 -12.60 2.17 5.76
N PHE A 37 -12.13 3.26 6.39
CA PHE A 37 -11.99 4.53 5.71
C PHE A 37 -10.80 4.50 4.77
N LYS A 38 -10.98 5.04 3.56
CA LYS A 38 -9.99 5.05 2.49
C LYS A 38 -9.23 6.37 2.46
N TYR A 39 -7.90 6.28 2.46
CA TYR A 39 -7.03 7.44 2.27
C TYR A 39 -7.38 8.19 0.96
N GLY A 40 -7.49 9.52 1.06
CA GLY A 40 -7.79 10.40 -0.08
C GLY A 40 -9.27 10.43 -0.52
N ARG A 41 -10.13 9.62 0.12
CA ARG A 41 -11.58 9.63 -0.12
C ARG A 41 -12.38 10.01 1.12
N ASP A 42 -12.03 9.44 2.26
CA ASP A 42 -12.79 9.59 3.50
C ASP A 42 -12.05 10.54 4.45
N GLU A 43 -12.72 11.60 4.88
CA GLU A 43 -12.15 12.63 5.76
C GLU A 43 -11.79 12.07 7.14
N GLN A 44 -12.43 10.97 7.53
CA GLN A 44 -12.25 10.27 8.81
C GLN A 44 -11.03 9.33 8.82
N PHE A 45 -10.33 9.16 7.70
CA PHE A 45 -9.17 8.27 7.64
C PHE A 45 -8.10 8.64 8.67
N VAL A 46 -7.68 7.65 9.45
CA VAL A 46 -6.62 7.80 10.46
C VAL A 46 -5.37 6.98 10.09
N GLU A 47 -4.29 7.68 9.77
CA GLU A 47 -3.02 7.06 9.34
C GLU A 47 -2.40 6.08 10.36
N THR A 48 -2.51 6.37 11.66
CA THR A 48 -1.98 5.46 12.70
C THR A 48 -2.80 4.18 12.86
N LEU A 49 -3.98 4.12 12.23
CA LEU A 49 -4.90 2.99 12.26
C LEU A 49 -4.91 2.19 10.96
N VAL A 50 -3.96 2.42 10.05
CA VAL A 50 -3.83 1.64 8.80
C VAL A 50 -3.85 0.15 9.11
N SER A 51 -4.77 -0.56 8.45
CA SER A 51 -4.96 -1.99 8.60
C SER A 51 -4.81 -2.75 7.29
N GLU A 52 -4.98 -2.10 6.14
CA GLU A 52 -4.90 -2.77 4.85
C GLU A 52 -4.29 -1.84 3.79
N VAL A 53 -3.36 -2.38 3.01
CA VAL A 53 -2.85 -1.74 1.78
C VAL A 53 -3.04 -2.70 0.61
N LYS A 54 -3.80 -2.29 -0.40
CA LYS A 54 -3.98 -3.01 -1.66
C LYS A 54 -3.06 -2.42 -2.70
N ILE A 55 -2.29 -3.27 -3.36
CA ILE A 55 -1.35 -2.92 -4.42
C ILE A 55 -1.81 -3.63 -5.68
N TYR A 56 -2.15 -2.85 -6.69
CA TYR A 56 -2.39 -3.36 -8.03
C TYR A 56 -1.24 -2.92 -8.93
N TYR A 57 -0.56 -3.88 -9.54
CA TYR A 57 0.50 -3.59 -10.49
C TYR A 57 0.42 -4.51 -11.70
N LYS A 58 0.10 -3.95 -12.87
CA LYS A 58 -0.01 -4.70 -14.14
C LYS A 58 -0.76 -6.03 -14.01
N SER A 59 -1.98 -5.98 -13.47
CA SER A 59 -2.84 -7.15 -13.19
C SER A 59 -2.40 -8.06 -12.04
N SER A 60 -1.26 -7.82 -11.39
CA SER A 60 -0.92 -8.46 -10.11
C SER A 60 -1.62 -7.74 -8.95
N HIS A 61 -2.14 -8.50 -8.00
CA HIS A 61 -2.82 -7.97 -6.82
C HIS A 61 -2.17 -8.49 -5.55
N ILE A 62 -1.63 -7.57 -4.75
CA ILE A 62 -0.98 -7.85 -3.46
C ILE A 62 -1.73 -7.08 -2.37
N TYR A 63 -1.92 -7.73 -1.22
CA TYR A 63 -2.49 -7.16 -0.02
C TYR A 63 -1.46 -7.18 1.10
N ILE A 64 -1.40 -6.10 1.87
CA ILE A 64 -0.63 -6.00 3.10
C ILE A 64 -1.63 -5.75 4.22
N ASN A 65 -1.90 -6.78 5.01
CA ASN A 65 -2.99 -6.80 5.99
C ASN A 65 -2.43 -6.83 7.42
N LYS A 66 -2.91 -5.95 8.29
CA LYS A 66 -2.51 -5.93 9.70
C LYS A 66 -3.20 -7.07 10.43
N ILE A 67 -2.41 -7.97 11.02
CA ILE A 67 -2.91 -9.15 11.74
C ILE A 67 -2.74 -9.04 13.27
N ASP A 68 -1.87 -8.14 13.74
CA ASP A 68 -1.68 -7.86 15.17
C ASP A 68 -1.50 -6.35 15.41
N TYR A 69 -2.43 -5.75 16.16
CA TYR A 69 -2.41 -4.32 16.49
C TYR A 69 -1.43 -3.96 17.60
N VAL A 70 -1.08 -4.90 18.47
CA VAL A 70 -0.15 -4.69 19.59
C VAL A 70 1.29 -4.78 19.07
N ARG A 71 1.57 -5.75 18.19
CA ARG A 71 2.91 -6.00 17.64
C ARG A 71 3.15 -5.32 16.28
N ASN A 72 2.12 -4.71 15.69
CA ASN A 72 2.13 -4.16 14.34
C ASN A 72 2.61 -5.18 13.29
N TRP A 73 2.12 -6.41 13.38
CA TRP A 73 2.43 -7.44 12.40
C TRP A 73 1.51 -7.31 11.19
N PHE A 74 2.11 -7.43 10.01
CA PHE A 74 1.41 -7.44 8.74
C PHE A 74 1.69 -8.75 8.01
N GLU A 75 0.65 -9.29 7.40
CA GLU A 75 0.68 -10.41 6.47
C GLU A 75 0.69 -9.91 5.03
N PHE A 76 1.33 -10.67 4.15
CA PHE A 76 1.36 -10.41 2.72
C PHE A 76 0.58 -11.50 2.02
N GLU A 77 -0.46 -11.09 1.30
CA GLU A 77 -1.31 -12.00 0.54
C GLU A 77 -1.36 -11.59 -0.93
N THR A 78 -1.60 -12.54 -1.79
CA THR A 78 -2.02 -12.32 -3.18
C THR A 78 -3.47 -12.77 -3.32
N ASP A 79 -4.17 -12.39 -4.39
CA ASP A 79 -5.51 -12.94 -4.63
C ASP A 79 -5.50 -14.49 -4.71
N GLU A 80 -6.67 -15.13 -4.62
CA GLU A 80 -6.80 -16.60 -4.61
C GLU A 80 -6.20 -17.29 -5.85
N SER A 81 -5.98 -16.56 -6.95
CA SER A 81 -5.26 -17.06 -8.14
C SER A 81 -3.74 -16.79 -8.11
N GLY A 82 -3.28 -15.92 -7.22
CA GLY A 82 -1.95 -15.88 -6.61
C GLY A 82 -0.76 -15.59 -7.51
N ALA A 83 -0.99 -15.35 -8.80
CA ALA A 83 0.08 -15.24 -9.76
C ALA A 83 0.58 -13.80 -9.87
N VAL A 84 1.84 -13.60 -9.51
CA VAL A 84 2.61 -12.41 -9.89
C VAL A 84 3.47 -12.79 -11.08
N ASP A 85 3.44 -11.97 -12.14
CA ASP A 85 4.35 -12.14 -13.26
C ASP A 85 5.80 -11.97 -12.78
N LEU A 86 6.65 -12.96 -13.11
CA LEU A 86 8.06 -12.98 -12.75
C LEU A 86 8.79 -11.69 -13.17
N GLU A 87 8.43 -11.14 -14.33
CA GLU A 87 9.03 -9.90 -14.84
C GLU A 87 8.72 -8.68 -13.95
N ASN A 88 7.65 -8.74 -13.16
CA ASN A 88 7.20 -7.65 -12.31
C ASN A 88 7.64 -7.80 -10.84
N ILE A 89 8.19 -8.95 -10.43
CA ILE A 89 8.56 -9.24 -9.03
C ILE A 89 9.52 -8.19 -8.46
N GLU A 90 10.56 -7.80 -9.21
CA GLU A 90 11.52 -6.81 -8.73
C GLU A 90 10.84 -5.46 -8.46
N THR A 91 9.96 -5.04 -9.37
CA THR A 91 9.23 -3.77 -9.25
C THR A 91 8.25 -3.82 -8.07
N ILE A 92 7.53 -4.92 -7.90
CA ILE A 92 6.63 -5.14 -6.76
C ILE A 92 7.40 -5.10 -5.44
N GLY A 93 8.57 -5.73 -5.38
CA GLY A 93 9.44 -5.67 -4.20
C GLY A 93 9.86 -4.23 -3.84
N ARG A 94 10.15 -3.39 -4.85
CA ARG A 94 10.43 -1.95 -4.64
C ARG A 94 9.21 -1.20 -4.11
N ILE A 95 8.02 -1.46 -4.65
CA ILE A 95 6.75 -0.86 -4.17
C ILE A 95 6.50 -1.23 -2.71
N ILE A 96 6.60 -2.52 -2.38
CA ILE A 96 6.42 -3.02 -1.01
C ILE A 96 7.42 -2.37 -0.06
N ARG A 97 8.69 -2.22 -0.46
CA ARG A 97 9.71 -1.55 0.36
C ARG A 97 9.34 -0.10 0.67
N ILE A 98 8.84 0.65 -0.31
CA ILE A 98 8.41 2.04 -0.11
C ILE A 98 7.25 2.08 0.88
N ILE A 99 6.22 1.25 0.67
CA ILE A 99 5.06 1.18 1.55
C ILE A 99 5.48 0.81 2.97
N GLY A 100 6.28 -0.25 3.15
CA GLY A 100 6.74 -0.69 4.47
C GLY A 100 7.52 0.38 5.22
N ARG A 101 8.34 1.18 4.53
CA ARG A 101 9.03 2.32 5.14
C ARG A 101 8.03 3.36 5.65
N HIS A 102 7.11 3.84 4.82
CA HIS A 102 6.14 4.85 5.23
C HIS A 102 5.16 4.36 6.30
N LEU A 103 4.78 3.07 6.27
CA LEU A 103 3.98 2.45 7.36
C LEU A 103 4.76 2.43 8.68
N THR A 104 6.07 2.16 8.63
CA THR A 104 6.92 2.18 9.83
C THR A 104 7.00 3.60 10.41
N GLU A 105 7.20 4.62 9.58
CA GLU A 105 7.22 6.03 9.98
C GLU A 105 5.86 6.46 10.56
N ALA A 106 4.75 6.03 9.95
CA ALA A 106 3.38 6.29 10.43
C ALA A 106 3.07 5.69 11.80
N VAL A 107 3.57 4.47 12.06
CA VAL A 107 3.29 3.74 13.30
C VAL A 107 4.23 4.17 14.44
N TYR A 108 5.51 4.39 14.14
CA TYR A 108 6.54 4.60 15.17
C TYR A 108 7.08 6.04 15.25
N GLY A 109 6.76 6.90 14.27
CA GLY A 109 7.21 8.30 14.26
C GLY A 109 8.71 8.48 14.11
N ILE A 110 9.40 7.49 13.54
CA ILE A 110 10.84 7.50 13.23
C ILE A 110 11.14 8.00 11.83
#